data_AF-A0AA36JC36-F1
#
_entry.id   AF-A0AA36JC36-F1
#
_cell.length_a   1.000
_cell.length_b   1.000
_cell.length_c   1.000
_cell.angle_alpha   90.00
_cell.angle_beta   90.00
_cell.angle_gamma   90.00
#
_symmetry.space_group_name_H-M   'P 1'
#
loop_
_entity.id
_entity.type
_entity.pdbx_description
1 polymer ?
#
loop_
_entity_poly.entity_id
_entity_poly.type
_entity_poly.pdbx_seq_one_letter_code
_entity_poly.pdbx_strand_id
1 'polypeptide(L)'
;MPWPWNLAKGAVGRRSWAADFALALRCRDPSCALANPHTWQRVALPTDADVPELDALPSPPRVLTGACPRAEYRQRKEEAKSTVHWGQRKLFMAELEFLLDFAAEAQLLVYAGAAEGHHLAFLCELFPEIQVEAWDPRPFARSAVPPQAPRNLRVHQEYFTEEVAKALAERQVPLLFVSDIRTADWQRDSAEEHDARLLADLRAQETWVDILRPKRALLKFRFPYSPGCTETLDGELRLPVWGPQSTTECRLLVTPQDGAALATKRWDHQCLWEQLFYFNTVTRISIYPRPAFAQDAESEATLRTAGLCRCYDCTREVELLAEYLQRRRKAPDAALVAALARDASSGCGRGPNGLLDAPTAPWQAQAEAAEATERVNVQDRWDVSHAASMLIGCAGRVFFER
;
A
#
# COMPACT_ATOMS: atom_id res chain seq x y z
N MET A 1 7.73 5.86 28.86
CA MET A 1 6.45 6.46 28.44
C MET A 1 6.37 6.39 26.92
N PRO A 2 5.41 5.70 26.31
CA PRO A 2 5.33 5.61 24.84
C PRO A 2 4.52 6.78 24.28
N TRP A 3 5.05 7.37 23.22
CA TRP A 3 4.61 8.62 22.59
C TRP A 3 3.56 8.36 21.50
N PRO A 4 2.44 9.11 21.42
CA PRO A 4 1.53 9.01 20.29
C PRO A 4 1.88 10.08 19.24
N TRP A 5 2.26 9.67 18.03
CA TRP A 5 2.44 10.57 16.89
C TRP A 5 1.50 10.20 15.73
N ASN A 6 0.98 11.26 15.10
CA ASN A 6 0.35 11.35 13.77
C ASN A 6 -1.13 10.93 13.62
N LEU A 7 -1.99 11.96 13.50
CA LEU A 7 -2.95 12.17 12.39
C LEU A 7 -3.50 13.60 12.56
N ALA A 8 -2.73 14.61 12.10
CA ALA A 8 -2.82 16.03 12.50
C ALA A 8 -2.58 16.24 14.01
N LYS A 9 -1.89 17.30 14.43
CA LYS A 9 -1.67 17.60 15.85
C LYS A 9 -3.05 17.68 16.55
N GLY A 10 -3.33 16.76 17.48
CA GLY A 10 -4.28 17.02 18.56
C GLY A 10 -5.73 16.51 18.45
N ALA A 11 -6.07 15.55 17.57
CA ALA A 11 -7.35 14.85 17.69
C ALA A 11 -7.10 13.40 18.11
N VAL A 12 -7.79 12.95 19.17
CA VAL A 12 -7.92 11.54 19.52
C VAL A 12 -8.25 10.75 18.25
N GLY A 13 -7.33 9.85 17.86
CA GLY A 13 -7.37 9.00 16.65
C GLY A 13 -8.48 9.30 15.65
N ARG A 14 -8.19 10.13 14.64
CA ARG A 14 -9.10 10.40 13.52
C ARG A 14 -9.55 9.07 12.89
N ARG A 15 -10.83 8.72 13.04
CA ARG A 15 -11.41 7.45 12.59
C ARG A 15 -11.95 7.46 11.16
N SER A 16 -12.10 8.65 10.57
CA SER A 16 -12.68 8.81 9.24
C SER A 16 -12.26 10.15 8.61
N TRP A 17 -12.25 10.19 7.28
CA TRP A 17 -12.15 11.40 6.45
C TRP A 17 -13.52 11.90 5.97
N ALA A 18 -14.62 11.26 6.37
CA ALA A 18 -15.96 11.57 5.87
C ALA A 18 -16.38 13.02 6.14
N ALA A 19 -16.07 13.57 7.32
CA ALA A 19 -16.38 14.96 7.65
C ALA A 19 -15.64 15.95 6.74
N ASP A 20 -14.41 15.62 6.38
CA ASP A 20 -13.53 16.46 5.57
C ASP A 20 -13.97 16.48 4.12
N PHE A 21 -14.34 15.31 3.59
CA PHE A 21 -14.94 15.20 2.27
C PHE A 21 -16.35 15.83 2.23
N ALA A 22 -17.12 15.76 3.32
CA ALA A 22 -18.39 16.46 3.43
C ALA A 22 -18.22 17.99 3.42
N LEU A 23 -17.14 18.52 4.03
CA LEU A 23 -16.77 19.93 3.92
C LEU A 23 -16.29 20.26 2.50
N ALA A 24 -15.44 19.44 1.91
CA ALA A 24 -14.94 19.61 0.55
C ALA A 24 -16.05 19.66 -0.50
N LEU A 25 -17.13 18.88 -0.33
CA LEU A 25 -18.31 18.93 -1.19
C LEU A 25 -19.04 20.28 -1.17
N ARG A 26 -18.79 21.14 -0.17
CA ARG A 26 -19.34 22.49 -0.08
C ARG A 26 -18.45 23.54 -0.76
N CYS A 27 -17.16 23.25 -1.06
CA CYS A 27 -16.29 24.21 -1.78
C CYS A 27 -16.67 24.21 -3.27
N ARG A 28 -17.00 25.40 -3.78
CA ARG A 28 -17.34 25.63 -5.20
C ARG A 28 -16.12 25.65 -6.11
N ASP A 29 -14.96 26.01 -5.56
CA ASP A 29 -13.70 26.06 -6.28
C ASP A 29 -12.91 24.76 -6.05
N PRO A 30 -12.74 23.89 -7.06
CA PRO A 30 -12.00 22.65 -6.88
C PRO A 30 -10.48 22.82 -6.80
N SER A 31 -9.91 24.00 -7.14
CA SER A 31 -8.49 24.29 -6.91
C SER A 31 -8.19 24.84 -5.50
N CYS A 32 -9.23 25.14 -4.72
CA CYS A 32 -9.12 25.55 -3.33
C CYS A 32 -8.58 24.39 -2.45
N ALA A 33 -7.74 24.66 -1.44
CA ALA A 33 -7.29 23.59 -0.55
C ALA A 33 -8.42 23.00 0.32
N LEU A 34 -9.50 23.75 0.60
CA LEU A 34 -10.70 23.22 1.29
C LEU A 34 -11.39 22.09 0.51
N ALA A 35 -11.31 22.10 -0.83
CA ALA A 35 -11.82 21.05 -1.70
C ALA A 35 -10.95 19.79 -1.69
N ASN A 36 -9.77 19.86 -1.05
CA ASN A 36 -8.72 18.85 -1.17
C ASN A 36 -8.19 18.42 0.20
N PRO A 37 -8.94 17.58 0.96
CA PRO A 37 -8.56 17.16 2.31
C PRO A 37 -7.14 16.63 2.49
N HIS A 38 -6.60 15.95 1.47
CA HIS A 38 -5.26 15.39 1.55
C HIS A 38 -4.12 16.41 1.38
N THR A 39 -4.42 17.66 1.00
CA THR A 39 -3.42 18.73 0.82
C THR A 39 -3.38 19.72 1.99
N TRP A 40 -4.28 19.59 2.97
CA TRP A 40 -4.45 20.55 4.06
C TRP A 40 -3.20 20.87 4.88
N GLN A 41 -2.23 19.97 4.93
CA GLN A 41 -0.95 20.25 5.60
C GLN A 41 -0.19 21.44 4.98
N ARG A 42 -0.51 21.87 3.74
CA ARG A 42 0.07 23.07 3.11
C ARG A 42 -0.55 24.38 3.58
N VAL A 43 -1.79 24.35 4.06
CA VAL A 43 -2.58 25.57 4.28
C VAL A 43 -2.94 25.82 5.74
N ALA A 44 -2.57 24.94 6.67
CA ALA A 44 -2.81 25.06 8.11
C ALA A 44 -4.12 25.82 8.41
N LEU A 45 -5.26 25.20 8.03
CA LEU A 45 -6.56 25.86 7.87
C LEU A 45 -6.83 26.94 8.95
N PRO A 46 -6.85 28.23 8.58
CA PRO A 46 -7.40 29.26 9.45
C PRO A 46 -8.92 29.07 9.56
N THR A 47 -9.52 29.37 10.71
CA THR A 47 -10.97 29.23 10.91
C THR A 47 -11.80 30.21 10.08
N ASP A 48 -11.21 31.33 9.63
CA ASP A 48 -11.96 32.45 9.04
C ASP A 48 -11.23 33.19 7.89
N ALA A 49 -10.29 32.57 7.17
CA ALA A 49 -9.50 33.27 6.14
C ALA A 49 -9.51 32.61 4.75
N ASP A 50 -9.32 33.45 3.72
CA ASP A 50 -9.08 33.06 2.34
C ASP A 50 -7.91 32.06 2.24
N VAL A 51 -8.17 30.91 1.63
CA VAL A 51 -7.22 29.80 1.53
C VAL A 51 -6.49 29.88 0.19
N PRO A 52 -5.13 29.89 0.16
CA PRO A 52 -4.40 30.08 -1.08
C PRO A 52 -4.59 28.91 -2.04
N GLU A 53 -4.58 29.22 -3.33
CA GLU A 53 -4.46 28.21 -4.40
C GLU A 53 -3.10 27.50 -4.27
N LEU A 54 -3.10 26.18 -4.40
CA LEU A 54 -1.87 25.37 -4.38
C LEU A 54 -1.35 25.17 -5.80
N ASP A 55 -0.07 24.79 -5.92
CA ASP A 55 0.56 24.58 -7.22
C ASP A 55 -0.32 23.69 -8.12
N ALA A 56 -0.83 24.29 -9.21
CA ALA A 56 -1.58 23.61 -10.25
C ALA A 56 -0.60 22.94 -11.21
N LEU A 57 0.00 21.83 -10.76
CA LEU A 57 0.92 21.06 -11.60
C LEU A 57 0.13 20.37 -12.72
N PRO A 58 0.64 20.37 -13.97
CA PRO A 58 -0.11 19.90 -15.12
C PRO A 58 -0.41 18.40 -15.08
N SER A 59 0.50 17.61 -14.50
CA SER A 59 0.31 16.18 -14.29
C SER A 59 1.15 15.67 -13.12
N PRO A 60 0.65 14.64 -12.40
CA PRO A 60 1.43 14.00 -11.34
C PRO A 60 2.59 13.19 -11.93
N PRO A 61 3.85 13.41 -11.50
CA PRO A 61 4.98 12.64 -12.01
C PRO A 61 4.87 11.18 -11.57
N ARG A 62 5.04 10.26 -12.52
CA ARG A 62 5.08 8.82 -12.22
C ARG A 62 6.47 8.35 -11.79
N VAL A 63 7.51 8.97 -12.35
CA VAL A 63 8.90 8.53 -12.24
C VAL A 63 9.73 9.57 -11.49
N LEU A 64 10.59 9.10 -10.60
CA LEU A 64 11.64 9.88 -9.97
C LEU A 64 12.91 9.81 -10.82
N THR A 65 13.27 10.92 -11.47
CA THR A 65 14.48 11.03 -12.30
C THR A 65 15.56 11.83 -11.57
N GLY A 66 16.79 11.83 -12.09
CA GLY A 66 17.88 12.65 -11.56
C GLY A 66 17.61 14.16 -11.61
N ALA A 67 16.67 14.61 -12.45
CA ALA A 67 16.29 16.01 -12.57
C ALA A 67 15.18 16.44 -11.59
N CYS A 68 14.59 15.49 -10.84
CA CYS A 68 13.54 15.81 -9.89
C CYS A 68 14.05 16.73 -8.77
N PRO A 69 13.25 17.72 -8.32
CA PRO A 69 13.65 18.65 -7.28
C PRO A 69 14.02 17.95 -5.97
N ARG A 70 14.87 18.61 -5.19
CA ARG A 70 15.36 18.15 -3.89
C ARG A 70 15.00 19.17 -2.82
N ALA A 71 14.74 18.68 -1.62
CA ALA A 71 14.66 19.49 -0.41
C ALA A 71 15.44 18.80 0.70
N GLU A 72 16.13 19.58 1.53
CA GLU A 72 16.93 19.06 2.64
C GLU A 72 16.10 18.10 3.51
N TYR A 73 16.63 16.90 3.70
CA TYR A 73 15.94 15.84 4.42
C TYR A 73 15.92 16.12 5.92
N ARG A 74 14.74 15.98 6.54
CA ARG A 74 14.58 16.05 8.00
C ARG A 74 13.45 15.14 8.48
N GLN A 75 13.50 14.77 9.76
CA GLN A 75 12.41 14.00 10.37
C GLN A 75 11.18 14.88 10.62
N ARG A 76 10.03 14.47 10.08
CA ARG A 76 8.75 15.18 10.20
C ARG A 76 7.95 14.72 11.42
N LYS A 77 8.48 14.88 12.64
CA LYS A 77 7.81 14.40 13.87
C LYS A 77 6.63 15.28 14.27
N GLU A 78 6.79 16.60 14.21
CA GLU A 78 5.81 17.57 14.72
C GLU A 78 4.97 18.25 13.64
N GLU A 79 5.11 17.81 12.39
CA GLU A 79 4.42 18.39 11.25
C GLU A 79 3.04 17.75 11.06
N ALA A 80 2.06 18.54 10.65
CA ALA A 80 0.78 18.02 10.18
C ALA A 80 1.00 17.15 8.94
N LYS A 81 0.29 16.02 8.88
CA LYS A 81 0.33 15.07 7.77
C LYS A 81 -1.09 14.78 7.31
N SER A 82 -1.48 15.33 6.16
CA SER A 82 -2.81 15.20 5.58
C SER A 82 -2.93 14.06 4.57
N THR A 83 -1.82 13.50 4.09
CA THR A 83 -1.86 12.33 3.19
C THR A 83 -2.20 11.05 3.96
N VAL A 84 -2.86 10.12 3.27
CA VAL A 84 -3.23 8.82 3.83
C VAL A 84 -2.15 7.80 3.52
N HIS A 85 -1.76 7.03 4.54
CA HIS A 85 -1.01 5.81 4.34
C HIS A 85 -1.98 4.62 4.31
N TRP A 86 -1.91 3.82 3.26
CA TRP A 86 -2.62 2.54 3.20
C TRP A 86 -1.72 1.47 2.59
N GLY A 87 -1.16 0.61 3.44
CA GLY A 87 -0.20 -0.44 3.05
C GLY A 87 -0.68 -1.30 1.88
N GLN A 88 -1.84 -1.96 2.00
CA GLN A 88 -2.37 -2.84 0.94
C GLN A 88 -2.71 -2.07 -0.35
N ARG A 89 -3.33 -0.90 -0.26
CA ARG A 89 -3.64 -0.08 -1.45
C ARG A 89 -2.38 0.43 -2.15
N LYS A 90 -1.34 0.78 -1.41
CA LYS A 90 -0.02 1.16 -1.95
C LYS A 90 0.56 0.04 -2.81
N LEU A 91 0.49 -1.21 -2.32
CA LEU A 91 0.94 -2.38 -3.08
C LEU A 91 0.11 -2.56 -4.35
N PHE A 92 -1.21 -2.61 -4.18
CA PHE A 92 -2.16 -2.73 -5.28
C PHE A 92 -1.95 -1.69 -6.38
N MET A 93 -1.76 -0.41 -6.05
CA MET A 93 -1.58 0.63 -7.08
C MET A 93 -0.28 0.47 -7.87
N ALA A 94 0.81 0.09 -7.20
CA ALA A 94 2.08 -0.16 -7.88
C ALA A 94 1.99 -1.37 -8.82
N GLU A 95 1.30 -2.42 -8.40
CA GLU A 95 1.14 -3.65 -9.16
C GLU A 95 0.11 -3.50 -10.29
N LEU A 96 -0.98 -2.77 -10.05
CA LEU A 96 -1.94 -2.39 -11.09
C LEU A 96 -1.23 -1.63 -12.21
N GLU A 97 -0.46 -0.59 -11.88
CA GLU A 97 0.30 0.16 -12.89
C GLU A 97 1.29 -0.73 -13.65
N PHE A 98 1.95 -1.65 -12.95
CA PHE A 98 2.89 -2.59 -13.56
C PHE A 98 2.20 -3.58 -14.52
N LEU A 99 1.06 -4.14 -14.13
CA LEU A 99 0.29 -5.06 -14.97
C LEU A 99 -0.45 -4.34 -16.10
N LEU A 100 -0.88 -3.10 -15.90
CA LEU A 100 -1.30 -2.25 -17.02
C LEU A 100 -0.15 -2.18 -18.02
N ASP A 101 1.04 -1.74 -17.64
CA ASP A 101 2.13 -1.61 -18.61
C ASP A 101 2.51 -2.92 -19.31
N PHE A 102 2.53 -4.05 -18.59
CA PHE A 102 3.28 -5.24 -19.04
C PHE A 102 2.55 -6.58 -18.98
N ALA A 103 1.29 -6.68 -18.56
CA ALA A 103 0.61 -7.98 -18.45
C ALA A 103 0.60 -8.77 -19.76
N ALA A 104 0.57 -8.08 -20.92
CA ALA A 104 0.60 -8.72 -22.23
C ALA A 104 1.96 -9.35 -22.60
N GLU A 105 3.05 -9.03 -21.89
CA GLU A 105 4.38 -9.56 -22.14
C GLU A 105 4.64 -10.93 -21.48
N ALA A 106 3.73 -11.38 -20.61
CA ALA A 106 3.96 -12.53 -19.75
C ALA A 106 2.75 -13.44 -19.61
N GLN A 107 3.03 -14.69 -19.29
CA GLN A 107 2.04 -15.70 -18.93
C GLN A 107 2.01 -15.94 -17.40
N LEU A 108 3.09 -15.59 -16.71
CA LEU A 108 3.29 -15.82 -15.29
C LEU A 108 3.76 -14.53 -14.59
N LEU A 109 3.20 -14.24 -13.42
CA LEU A 109 3.68 -13.26 -12.45
C LEU A 109 4.20 -14.03 -11.23
N VAL A 110 5.49 -13.92 -10.95
CA VAL A 110 6.10 -14.46 -9.73
C VAL A 110 6.19 -13.33 -8.70
N TYR A 111 5.65 -13.54 -7.50
CA TYR A 111 5.66 -12.54 -6.42
C TYR A 111 6.37 -13.09 -5.18
N ALA A 112 7.55 -12.56 -4.86
CA ALA A 112 8.26 -12.84 -3.59
C ALA A 112 7.91 -11.82 -2.49
N GLY A 113 7.59 -12.30 -1.28
CA GLY A 113 7.21 -11.44 -0.15
C GLY A 113 5.76 -10.95 -0.22
N ALA A 114 4.84 -11.81 -0.66
CA ALA A 114 3.49 -11.44 -1.05
C ALA A 114 2.45 -11.39 0.10
N ALA A 115 2.74 -11.97 1.28
CA ALA A 115 1.75 -12.09 2.35
C ALA A 115 1.62 -10.80 3.20
N GLU A 116 0.48 -10.56 3.86
CA GLU A 116 -0.75 -11.36 3.84
C GLU A 116 -1.50 -11.29 2.50
N GLY A 117 -1.17 -10.32 1.64
CA GLY A 117 -1.64 -10.30 0.26
C GLY A 117 -3.14 -10.09 0.07
N HIS A 118 -3.81 -9.34 0.96
CA HIS A 118 -5.26 -9.09 0.89
C HIS A 118 -5.72 -8.62 -0.50
N HIS A 119 -4.93 -7.75 -1.13
CA HIS A 119 -5.20 -7.20 -2.46
C HIS A 119 -4.96 -8.17 -3.62
N LEU A 120 -4.22 -9.27 -3.43
CA LEU A 120 -3.82 -10.17 -4.51
C LEU A 120 -5.03 -10.81 -5.20
N ALA A 121 -6.03 -11.23 -4.43
CA ALA A 121 -7.24 -11.83 -4.97
C ALA A 121 -7.94 -10.85 -5.93
N PHE A 122 -8.13 -9.61 -5.49
CA PHE A 122 -8.73 -8.57 -6.32
C PHE A 122 -7.88 -8.25 -7.55
N LEU A 123 -6.56 -8.15 -7.41
CA LEU A 123 -5.65 -7.94 -8.55
C LEU A 123 -5.78 -9.07 -9.59
N CYS A 124 -5.85 -10.33 -9.15
CA CYS A 124 -5.99 -11.49 -10.04
C CYS A 124 -7.34 -11.52 -10.77
N GLU A 125 -8.41 -11.02 -10.13
CA GLU A 125 -9.72 -10.83 -10.78
C GLU A 125 -9.68 -9.75 -11.87
N LEU A 126 -8.87 -8.70 -11.67
CA LEU A 126 -8.68 -7.65 -12.67
C LEU A 126 -7.82 -8.13 -13.85
N PHE A 127 -6.95 -9.12 -13.66
CA PHE A 127 -6.07 -9.68 -14.70
C PHE A 127 -6.18 -11.21 -14.78
N PRO A 128 -7.33 -11.77 -15.19
CA PRO A 128 -7.53 -13.22 -15.27
C PRO A 128 -6.63 -13.91 -16.30
N GLU A 129 -6.04 -13.16 -17.23
CA GLU A 129 -5.16 -13.66 -18.29
C GLU A 129 -3.76 -14.09 -17.82
N ILE A 130 -3.28 -13.59 -16.67
CA ILE A 130 -1.95 -13.91 -16.14
C ILE A 130 -2.07 -14.90 -14.97
N GLN A 131 -1.23 -15.94 -14.97
CA GLN A 131 -1.09 -16.81 -13.81
C GLN A 131 -0.22 -16.13 -12.76
N VAL A 132 -0.57 -16.22 -11.50
CA VAL A 132 0.15 -15.60 -10.38
C VAL A 132 0.62 -16.68 -9.41
N GLU A 133 1.92 -16.70 -9.14
CA GLU A 133 2.53 -17.56 -8.12
C GLU A 133 3.17 -16.68 -7.04
N ALA A 134 2.52 -16.64 -5.87
CA ALA A 134 2.87 -15.78 -4.75
C ALA A 134 3.52 -16.57 -3.61
N TRP A 135 4.65 -16.07 -3.12
CA TRP A 135 5.52 -16.76 -2.16
C TRP A 135 5.76 -15.88 -0.93
N ASP A 136 5.49 -16.41 0.25
CA ASP A 136 5.84 -15.78 1.53
C ASP A 136 5.74 -16.80 2.68
N PRO A 137 6.67 -16.82 3.65
CA PRO A 137 6.56 -17.71 4.81
C PRO A 137 5.37 -17.39 5.73
N ARG A 138 4.85 -16.16 5.69
CA ARG A 138 3.74 -15.74 6.56
C ARG A 138 2.39 -16.20 6.01
N PRO A 139 1.37 -16.37 6.88
CA PRO A 139 0.03 -16.73 6.44
C PRO A 139 -0.56 -15.75 5.43
N PHE A 140 -1.24 -16.27 4.42
CA PHE A 140 -1.99 -15.48 3.44
C PHE A 140 -3.40 -15.16 3.93
N ALA A 141 -3.96 -14.06 3.42
CA ALA A 141 -5.35 -13.67 3.65
C ALA A 141 -6.32 -14.73 3.14
N ARG A 142 -7.48 -14.84 3.80
CA ARG A 142 -8.52 -15.82 3.42
C ARG A 142 -8.96 -15.70 1.97
N SER A 143 -8.99 -14.49 1.41
CA SER A 143 -9.33 -14.23 0.00
C SER A 143 -8.29 -14.79 -0.98
N ALA A 144 -7.04 -14.95 -0.55
CA ALA A 144 -5.93 -15.42 -1.39
C ALA A 144 -5.70 -16.94 -1.31
N VAL A 145 -6.44 -17.67 -0.47
CA VAL A 145 -6.33 -19.13 -0.30
C VAL A 145 -7.61 -19.85 -0.72
N PRO A 146 -7.55 -21.14 -1.12
CA PRO A 146 -8.74 -21.92 -1.43
C PRO A 146 -9.70 -22.05 -0.23
N PRO A 147 -11.03 -22.10 -0.45
CA PRO A 147 -11.73 -22.08 -1.74
C PRO A 147 -12.01 -20.69 -2.33
N GLN A 148 -11.62 -19.59 -1.66
CA GLN A 148 -11.94 -18.23 -2.10
C GLN A 148 -10.98 -17.69 -3.16
N ALA A 149 -9.76 -18.22 -3.25
CA ALA A 149 -8.75 -17.77 -4.20
C ALA A 149 -9.24 -17.80 -5.65
N PRO A 150 -8.93 -16.76 -6.45
CA PRO A 150 -9.09 -16.79 -7.90
C PRO A 150 -8.34 -17.96 -8.53
N ARG A 151 -8.87 -18.51 -9.63
CA ARG A 151 -8.30 -19.70 -10.28
C ARG A 151 -6.88 -19.51 -10.81
N ASN A 152 -6.52 -18.27 -11.13
CA ASN A 152 -5.19 -17.90 -11.62
C ASN A 152 -4.23 -17.50 -10.49
N LEU A 153 -4.60 -17.63 -9.21
CA LEU A 153 -3.73 -17.37 -8.07
C LEU A 153 -3.30 -18.68 -7.40
N ARG A 154 -1.99 -18.86 -7.24
CA ARG A 154 -1.37 -19.92 -6.46
C ARG A 154 -0.52 -19.29 -5.39
N VAL A 155 -0.71 -19.72 -4.14
CA VAL A 155 0.08 -19.25 -3.00
C VAL A 155 0.95 -20.36 -2.46
N HIS A 156 2.16 -19.99 -2.05
CA HIS A 156 3.19 -20.85 -1.52
C HIS A 156 3.61 -20.27 -0.17
N GLN A 157 3.17 -20.91 0.92
CA GLN A 157 3.47 -20.42 2.27
C GLN A 157 4.87 -20.86 2.74
N GLU A 158 5.89 -20.40 2.03
CA GLU A 158 7.29 -20.73 2.25
C GLU A 158 8.20 -19.60 1.76
N TYR A 159 9.50 -19.70 2.06
CA TYR A 159 10.47 -18.72 1.59
C TYR A 159 10.68 -18.84 0.08
N PHE A 160 10.79 -17.70 -0.59
CA PHE A 160 11.28 -17.65 -1.97
C PHE A 160 12.82 -17.77 -1.95
N THR A 161 13.35 -18.90 -2.40
CA THR A 161 14.81 -19.18 -2.38
C THR A 161 15.40 -19.15 -3.79
N GLU A 162 16.72 -19.23 -3.90
CA GLU A 162 17.38 -19.38 -5.20
C GLU A 162 16.97 -20.67 -5.92
N GLU A 163 16.73 -21.76 -5.19
CA GLU A 163 16.27 -23.04 -5.76
C GLU A 163 14.89 -22.87 -6.38
N VAL A 164 13.98 -22.16 -5.70
CA VAL A 164 12.67 -21.80 -6.26
C VAL A 164 12.82 -20.95 -7.52
N ALA A 165 13.68 -19.92 -7.48
CA ALA A 165 13.94 -19.08 -8.64
C ALA A 165 14.49 -19.88 -9.83
N LYS A 166 15.44 -20.81 -9.59
CA LYS A 166 16.01 -21.70 -10.62
C LYS A 166 14.94 -22.62 -11.22
N ALA A 167 14.13 -23.27 -10.38
CA ALA A 167 13.04 -24.12 -10.83
C ALA A 167 11.98 -23.37 -11.66
N LEU A 168 11.69 -22.11 -11.30
CA LEU A 168 10.78 -21.26 -12.08
C LEU A 168 11.39 -20.83 -13.42
N ALA A 169 12.68 -20.50 -13.45
CA ALA A 169 13.40 -20.17 -14.69
C ALA A 169 13.45 -21.35 -15.67
N GLU A 170 13.61 -22.59 -15.17
CA GLU A 170 13.61 -23.82 -15.97
C GLU A 170 12.29 -24.06 -16.72
N ARG A 171 11.18 -23.45 -16.29
CA ARG A 171 9.89 -23.53 -16.99
C ARG A 171 9.90 -22.82 -18.34
N GLN A 172 10.86 -21.91 -18.56
CA GLN A 172 11.03 -21.16 -19.82
C GLN A 172 9.74 -20.46 -20.30
N VAL A 173 8.92 -19.99 -19.36
CA VAL A 173 7.72 -19.19 -19.66
C VAL A 173 8.04 -17.71 -19.56
N PRO A 174 7.52 -16.86 -20.47
CA PRO A 174 7.61 -15.41 -20.30
C PRO A 174 6.96 -15.00 -18.98
N LEU A 175 7.74 -14.39 -18.08
CA LEU A 175 7.29 -14.04 -16.75
C LEU A 175 7.62 -12.60 -16.37
N LEU A 176 6.78 -12.04 -15.50
CA LEU A 176 7.04 -10.83 -14.74
C LEU A 176 7.44 -11.20 -13.32
N PHE A 177 8.24 -10.36 -12.67
CA PHE A 177 8.67 -10.56 -11.30
C PHE A 177 8.31 -9.37 -10.42
N VAL A 178 7.79 -9.64 -9.22
CA VAL A 178 7.53 -8.63 -8.18
C VAL A 178 8.19 -9.09 -6.89
N SER A 179 8.82 -8.15 -6.18
CA SER A 179 9.37 -8.43 -4.85
C SER A 179 8.99 -7.32 -3.86
N ASP A 180 8.40 -7.72 -2.72
CA ASP A 180 8.15 -6.87 -1.56
C ASP A 180 8.73 -7.46 -0.26
N ILE A 181 9.82 -8.22 -0.36
CA ILE A 181 10.48 -8.81 0.82
C ILE A 181 10.88 -7.74 1.84
N ARG A 182 10.78 -8.13 3.12
CA ARG A 182 11.19 -7.32 4.27
C ARG A 182 11.76 -8.26 5.34
N THR A 183 13.09 -8.32 5.45
CA THR A 183 13.73 -9.12 6.51
C THR A 183 14.13 -8.29 7.73
N ALA A 184 14.19 -6.96 7.59
CA ALA A 184 14.51 -6.02 8.66
C ALA A 184 13.32 -5.75 9.60
N ASP A 185 13.56 -5.83 10.90
CA ASP A 185 12.60 -5.59 11.98
C ASP A 185 13.11 -4.49 12.93
N TRP A 186 12.59 -3.28 12.76
CA TRP A 186 12.95 -2.10 13.55
C TRP A 186 12.66 -2.22 15.06
N GLN A 187 11.85 -3.19 15.49
CA GLN A 187 11.58 -3.42 16.91
C GLN A 187 12.65 -4.27 17.58
N ARG A 188 13.38 -5.07 16.78
CA ARG A 188 14.29 -6.10 17.28
C ARG A 188 15.73 -5.85 16.88
N ASP A 189 15.94 -5.32 15.68
CA ASP A 189 17.26 -5.08 15.13
C ASP A 189 17.85 -3.77 15.67
N SER A 190 19.16 -3.76 15.89
CA SER A 190 19.95 -2.54 16.00
C SER A 190 19.91 -1.75 14.67
N ALA A 191 20.36 -0.49 14.69
CA ALA A 191 20.40 0.33 13.48
C ALA A 191 21.30 -0.29 12.40
N GLU A 192 22.44 -0.85 12.81
CA GLU A 192 23.41 -1.51 11.96
C GLU A 192 22.84 -2.81 11.36
N GLU A 193 22.17 -3.64 12.16
CA GLU A 193 21.52 -4.87 11.69
C GLU A 193 20.38 -4.57 10.73
N HIS A 194 19.57 -3.54 11.03
CA HIS A 194 18.48 -3.07 10.17
C HIS A 194 19.02 -2.66 8.79
N ASP A 195 20.09 -1.88 8.77
CA ASP A 195 20.75 -1.44 7.53
C ASP A 195 21.35 -2.63 6.76
N ALA A 196 22.02 -3.57 7.46
CA ALA A 196 22.59 -4.76 6.85
C ALA A 196 21.53 -5.66 6.20
N ARG A 197 20.37 -5.84 6.86
CA ARG A 197 19.24 -6.61 6.32
C ARG A 197 18.59 -5.93 5.12
N LEU A 198 18.46 -4.60 5.12
CA LEU A 198 18.00 -3.85 3.93
C LEU A 198 18.92 -4.09 2.72
N LEU A 199 20.23 -4.07 2.92
CA LEU A 199 21.20 -4.35 1.85
C LEU A 199 21.20 -5.83 1.44
N ALA A 200 20.89 -6.76 2.35
CA ALA A 200 20.69 -8.16 2.01
C ALA A 200 19.43 -8.36 1.16
N ASP A 201 18.33 -7.66 1.47
CA ASP A 201 17.09 -7.69 0.68
C ASP A 201 17.33 -7.17 -0.75
N LEU A 202 18.09 -6.07 -0.91
CA LEU A 202 18.46 -5.57 -2.25
C LEU A 202 19.27 -6.61 -3.05
N ARG A 203 20.23 -7.26 -2.40
CA ARG A 203 21.05 -8.32 -3.04
C ARG A 203 20.24 -9.55 -3.41
N ALA A 204 19.32 -10.01 -2.55
CA ALA A 204 18.46 -11.14 -2.87
C ALA A 204 17.58 -10.84 -4.10
N GLN A 205 17.01 -9.64 -4.16
CA GLN A 205 16.24 -9.19 -5.33
C GLN A 205 17.09 -9.18 -6.61
N GLU A 206 18.33 -8.71 -6.53
CA GLU A 206 19.28 -8.72 -7.64
C GLU A 206 19.59 -10.14 -8.13
N THR A 207 19.92 -11.05 -7.21
CA THR A 207 20.15 -12.47 -7.51
C THR A 207 18.93 -13.11 -8.17
N TRP A 208 17.72 -12.86 -7.66
CA TRP A 208 16.51 -13.43 -8.26
C TRP A 208 16.23 -12.89 -9.66
N VAL A 209 16.47 -11.59 -9.91
CA VAL A 209 16.35 -11.04 -11.27
C VAL A 209 17.38 -11.67 -12.22
N ASP A 210 18.60 -11.92 -11.75
CA ASP A 210 19.64 -12.57 -12.54
C ASP A 210 19.29 -14.02 -12.91
N ILE A 211 18.73 -14.77 -11.96
CA ILE A 211 18.29 -16.16 -12.16
C ILE A 211 17.05 -16.23 -13.05
N LEU A 212 16.00 -15.46 -12.71
CA LEU A 212 14.69 -15.56 -13.37
C LEU A 212 14.70 -14.98 -14.78
N ARG A 213 15.56 -13.98 -15.05
CA ARG A 213 15.56 -13.17 -16.28
C ARG A 213 14.14 -12.78 -16.71
N PRO A 214 13.36 -12.13 -15.81
CA PRO A 214 11.99 -11.76 -16.10
C PRO A 214 11.94 -10.74 -17.24
N LYS A 215 10.81 -10.67 -17.97
CA LYS A 215 10.60 -9.62 -18.97
C LYS A 215 10.65 -8.23 -18.33
N ARG A 216 10.06 -8.08 -17.14
CA ARG A 216 10.20 -6.91 -16.27
C ARG A 216 10.17 -7.33 -14.81
N ALA A 217 10.89 -6.61 -13.96
CA ALA A 217 10.83 -6.78 -12.51
C ALA A 217 10.41 -5.49 -11.82
N LEU A 218 9.51 -5.58 -10.83
CA LEU A 218 9.12 -4.48 -9.96
C LEU A 218 9.59 -4.77 -8.53
N LEU A 219 10.63 -4.06 -8.10
CA LEU A 219 11.34 -4.36 -6.86
C LEU A 219 11.05 -3.31 -5.79
N LYS A 220 10.95 -3.75 -4.54
CA LYS A 220 10.98 -2.84 -3.39
C LYS A 220 12.34 -2.16 -3.32
N PHE A 221 12.33 -0.83 -3.35
CA PHE A 221 13.57 -0.06 -3.41
C PHE A 221 13.61 1.00 -2.31
N ARG A 222 14.56 0.84 -1.39
CA ARG A 222 14.81 1.74 -0.26
C ARG A 222 16.25 1.53 0.18
N PHE A 223 16.93 2.62 0.52
CA PHE A 223 18.20 2.56 1.21
C PHE A 223 18.05 2.70 2.73
N PRO A 224 19.09 2.28 3.48
CA PRO A 224 19.37 2.77 4.83
C PRO A 224 19.14 4.27 5.03
N TYR A 225 19.09 4.71 6.29
CA TYR A 225 19.12 6.15 6.63
C TYR A 225 20.54 6.65 6.96
N SER A 226 21.55 5.78 6.81
CA SER A 226 22.97 6.11 6.90
C SER A 226 23.47 6.73 5.58
N PRO A 227 24.18 7.88 5.64
CA PRO A 227 24.74 8.50 4.44
C PRO A 227 25.69 7.54 3.73
N GLY A 228 25.66 7.54 2.39
CA GLY A 228 26.53 6.67 1.62
C GLY A 228 26.06 6.48 0.19
N CYS A 229 26.70 5.53 -0.48
CA CYS A 229 26.26 5.05 -1.78
C CYS A 229 26.14 3.53 -1.77
N THR A 230 25.18 3.01 -2.52
CA THR A 230 25.04 1.58 -2.79
C THR A 230 25.04 1.35 -4.30
N GLU A 231 25.86 0.43 -4.77
CA GLU A 231 25.81 -0.06 -6.15
C GLU A 231 24.87 -1.27 -6.20
N THR A 232 23.87 -1.21 -7.07
CA THR A 232 22.90 -2.29 -7.33
C THR A 232 22.19 -2.01 -8.65
N LEU A 233 21.14 -2.77 -8.98
CA LEU A 233 20.38 -2.67 -10.21
C LEU A 233 20.00 -1.23 -10.59
N ASP A 234 20.15 -0.93 -11.88
CA ASP A 234 19.64 0.27 -12.51
C ASP A 234 18.24 0.06 -13.09
N GLY A 235 17.47 1.13 -13.16
CA GLY A 235 16.09 1.07 -13.61
C GLY A 235 15.30 2.36 -13.37
N GLU A 236 14.03 2.30 -13.74
CA GLU A 236 13.08 3.40 -13.55
C GLU A 236 12.54 3.39 -12.11
N LEU A 237 12.73 4.48 -11.37
CA LEU A 237 12.15 4.62 -10.03
C LEU A 237 10.71 5.14 -10.12
N ARG A 238 9.75 4.29 -9.78
CA ARG A 238 8.33 4.68 -9.71
C ARG A 238 7.97 5.20 -8.32
N LEU A 239 7.29 6.35 -8.32
CA LEU A 239 6.85 7.03 -7.11
C LEU A 239 5.67 6.31 -6.44
N PRO A 240 5.62 6.26 -5.10
CA PRO A 240 4.59 5.49 -4.40
C PRO A 240 3.26 6.25 -4.32
N VAL A 241 2.20 5.63 -4.81
CA VAL A 241 0.80 6.04 -4.56
C VAL A 241 0.36 5.47 -3.21
N TRP A 242 -0.23 6.29 -2.32
CA TRP A 242 -0.69 5.89 -0.96
C TRP A 242 0.42 5.39 -0.01
N GLY A 243 1.68 5.71 -0.32
CA GLY A 243 2.83 5.39 0.52
C GLY A 243 2.76 6.03 1.92
N PRO A 244 3.59 5.57 2.89
CA PRO A 244 3.75 6.28 4.16
C PRO A 244 4.05 7.77 3.94
N GLN A 245 3.53 8.66 4.79
CA GLN A 245 3.58 10.13 4.56
C GLN A 245 5.01 10.73 4.57
N SER A 246 6.00 9.95 4.96
CA SER A 246 7.42 10.33 5.00
C SER A 246 8.28 9.20 4.42
N THR A 247 7.74 8.46 3.46
CA THR A 247 8.39 7.31 2.84
C THR A 247 9.64 7.72 2.06
N THR A 248 10.71 6.93 2.21
CA THR A 248 11.88 6.93 1.32
C THR A 248 11.94 5.66 0.45
N GLU A 249 10.82 4.93 0.38
CA GLU A 249 10.63 3.75 -0.45
C GLU A 249 9.99 4.14 -1.79
N CYS A 250 10.55 3.60 -2.87
CA CYS A 250 10.01 3.59 -4.23
C CYS A 250 9.87 2.14 -4.72
N ARG A 251 9.38 1.99 -5.96
CA ARG A 251 9.54 0.76 -6.73
C ARG A 251 10.56 0.94 -7.82
N LEU A 252 11.55 0.04 -7.90
CA LEU A 252 12.51 0.02 -9.00
C LEU A 252 11.98 -0.92 -10.08
N LEU A 253 11.66 -0.37 -11.25
CA LEU A 253 11.34 -1.13 -12.45
C LEU A 253 12.63 -1.45 -13.20
N VAL A 254 12.94 -2.74 -13.30
CA VAL A 254 14.11 -3.26 -14.01
C VAL A 254 13.66 -3.99 -15.27
N THR A 255 14.39 -3.76 -16.36
CA THR A 255 14.17 -4.42 -17.65
C THR A 255 15.44 -5.17 -18.04
N PRO A 256 15.61 -6.44 -17.62
CA PRO A 256 16.73 -7.26 -18.05
C PRO A 256 16.79 -7.35 -19.57
N GLN A 257 18.00 -7.26 -20.13
CA GLN A 257 18.22 -7.51 -21.55
C GLN A 257 18.67 -8.96 -21.77
N ASP A 258 18.07 -9.61 -22.77
CA ASP A 258 18.36 -10.99 -23.12
C ASP A 258 19.86 -11.13 -23.51
N GLY A 259 20.58 -12.01 -22.80
CA GLY A 259 22.00 -12.28 -23.05
C GLY A 259 22.99 -11.22 -22.54
N ALA A 260 22.52 -10.16 -21.88
CA ALA A 260 23.38 -9.13 -21.31
C ALA A 260 23.53 -9.25 -19.78
N ALA A 261 24.63 -8.72 -19.25
CA ALA A 261 24.76 -8.49 -17.81
C ALA A 261 23.69 -7.48 -17.33
N LEU A 262 23.25 -7.62 -16.08
CA LEU A 262 22.31 -6.67 -15.50
C LEU A 262 22.98 -5.29 -15.37
N ALA A 263 22.27 -4.24 -15.78
CA ALA A 263 22.74 -2.88 -15.60
C ALA A 263 22.75 -2.53 -14.10
N THR A 264 23.85 -1.97 -13.63
CA THR A 264 23.99 -1.48 -12.25
C THR A 264 24.24 0.03 -12.25
N LYS A 265 23.91 0.67 -11.14
CA LYS A 265 24.11 2.08 -10.89
C LYS A 265 24.57 2.29 -9.46
N ARG A 266 25.50 3.23 -9.27
CA ARG A 266 25.87 3.73 -7.95
C ARG A 266 24.84 4.77 -7.50
N TRP A 267 24.02 4.41 -6.53
CA TRP A 267 22.97 5.25 -5.99
C TRP A 267 23.47 6.04 -4.79
N ASP A 268 23.26 7.35 -4.78
CA ASP A 268 23.51 8.22 -3.64
C ASP A 268 22.28 8.24 -2.72
N HIS A 269 22.47 7.84 -1.46
CA HIS A 269 21.36 7.72 -0.51
C HIS A 269 20.73 9.08 -0.21
N GLN A 270 21.55 10.11 0.01
CA GLN A 270 21.11 11.44 0.38
C GLN A 270 20.31 12.10 -0.76
N CYS A 271 20.80 11.96 -1.99
CA CYS A 271 20.09 12.43 -3.17
C CYS A 271 18.67 11.84 -3.24
N LEU A 272 18.54 10.52 -3.06
CA LEU A 272 17.23 9.86 -3.10
C LEU A 272 16.32 10.32 -1.95
N TRP A 273 16.85 10.46 -0.74
CA TRP A 273 16.05 10.92 0.39
C TRP A 273 15.54 12.35 0.20
N GLU A 274 16.37 13.26 -0.28
CA GLU A 274 16.01 14.65 -0.50
C GLU A 274 14.99 14.82 -1.64
N GLN A 275 15.12 14.01 -2.70
CA GLN A 275 14.13 13.95 -3.77
C GLN A 275 12.77 13.45 -3.25
N LEU A 276 12.77 12.37 -2.45
CA LEU A 276 11.55 11.83 -1.87
C LEU A 276 10.98 12.72 -0.76
N PHE A 277 11.83 13.50 -0.09
CA PHE A 277 11.39 14.50 0.86
C PHE A 277 10.63 15.62 0.15
N TYR A 278 11.18 16.15 -0.94
CA TYR A 278 10.48 17.12 -1.78
C TYR A 278 9.16 16.54 -2.30
N PHE A 279 9.18 15.31 -2.82
CA PHE A 279 7.96 14.62 -3.24
C PHE A 279 6.90 14.60 -2.13
N ASN A 280 7.23 14.14 -0.93
CA ASN A 280 6.25 14.00 0.16
C ASN A 280 5.75 15.34 0.74
N THR A 281 6.52 16.42 0.61
CA THR A 281 6.25 17.72 1.23
C THR A 281 5.78 18.79 0.26
N VAL A 282 5.92 18.55 -1.05
CA VAL A 282 5.50 19.48 -2.09
C VAL A 282 4.66 18.73 -3.12
N THR A 283 5.26 17.89 -3.95
CA THR A 283 4.60 17.23 -5.09
C THR A 283 3.35 16.46 -4.68
N ARG A 284 3.46 15.59 -3.67
CA ARG A 284 2.40 14.68 -3.24
C ARG A 284 1.14 15.40 -2.75
N ILE A 285 1.31 16.63 -2.27
CA ILE A 285 0.28 17.47 -1.67
C ILE A 285 -0.02 18.71 -2.51
N SER A 286 0.39 18.73 -3.77
CA SER A 286 -0.10 19.68 -4.77
C SER A 286 -1.49 19.30 -5.27
N ILE A 287 -2.13 20.22 -5.99
CA ILE A 287 -3.43 20.00 -6.61
C ILE A 287 -3.23 19.76 -8.11
N TYR A 288 -3.83 18.69 -8.60
CA TYR A 288 -3.70 18.27 -9.99
C TYR A 288 -5.04 18.42 -10.75
N PRO A 289 -5.00 18.70 -12.06
CA PRO A 289 -6.20 18.68 -12.87
C PRO A 289 -6.82 17.28 -12.92
N ARG A 290 -8.13 17.22 -13.15
CA ARG A 290 -8.83 15.97 -13.43
C ARG A 290 -8.65 15.57 -14.90
N PRO A 291 -8.71 14.27 -15.22
CA PRO A 291 -8.88 13.81 -16.59
C PRO A 291 -10.11 14.42 -17.26
N ALA A 292 -10.12 14.44 -18.60
CA ALA A 292 -11.18 15.06 -19.39
C ALA A 292 -12.60 14.58 -19.05
N PHE A 293 -12.77 13.29 -18.70
CA PHE A 293 -14.06 12.71 -18.35
C PHE A 293 -14.61 13.17 -16.99
N ALA A 294 -13.82 13.90 -16.20
CA ALA A 294 -14.17 14.28 -14.83
C ALA A 294 -13.92 15.78 -14.54
N GLN A 295 -14.12 16.65 -15.54
CA GLN A 295 -13.92 18.09 -15.39
C GLN A 295 -15.15 18.83 -14.87
N ASP A 296 -16.35 18.28 -15.06
CA ASP A 296 -17.60 18.89 -14.60
C ASP A 296 -17.83 18.72 -13.09
N ALA A 297 -18.75 19.52 -12.55
CA ALA A 297 -19.02 19.55 -11.12
C ALA A 297 -19.66 18.26 -10.57
N GLU A 298 -20.45 17.55 -11.38
CA GLU A 298 -21.12 16.31 -10.98
C GLU A 298 -20.11 15.17 -10.87
N SER A 299 -19.22 15.06 -11.86
CA SER A 299 -18.10 14.13 -11.85
C SER A 299 -17.16 14.38 -10.66
N GLU A 300 -16.83 15.64 -10.37
CA GLU A 300 -16.00 15.99 -9.22
C GLU A 300 -16.68 15.62 -7.89
N ALA A 301 -17.99 15.88 -7.75
CA ALA A 301 -18.75 15.48 -6.57
C ALA A 301 -18.81 13.95 -6.40
N THR A 302 -18.95 13.22 -7.50
CA THR A 302 -18.95 11.76 -7.53
C THR A 302 -17.64 11.18 -6.99
N LEU A 303 -16.49 11.68 -7.48
CA LEU A 303 -15.17 11.26 -7.01
C LEU A 303 -14.93 11.63 -5.54
N ARG A 304 -15.33 12.83 -5.10
CA ARG A 304 -15.21 13.23 -3.68
C ARG A 304 -16.05 12.34 -2.77
N THR A 305 -17.22 11.90 -3.20
CA THR A 305 -18.07 10.95 -2.46
C THR A 305 -17.42 9.55 -2.37
N ALA A 306 -16.41 9.26 -3.19
CA ALA A 306 -15.57 8.07 -3.06
C ALA A 306 -14.28 8.31 -2.25
N GLY A 307 -14.07 9.50 -1.68
CA GLY A 307 -12.85 9.85 -0.95
C GLY A 307 -11.66 10.23 -1.83
N LEU A 308 -11.91 10.62 -3.09
CA LEU A 308 -10.87 11.00 -4.04
C LEU A 308 -10.86 12.51 -4.27
N CYS A 309 -9.87 13.22 -3.72
CA CYS A 309 -9.63 14.63 -4.03
C CYS A 309 -8.60 14.78 -5.19
N ARG A 310 -7.99 15.95 -5.35
CA ARG A 310 -7.02 16.24 -6.42
C ARG A 310 -5.55 16.21 -5.94
N CYS A 311 -5.25 15.56 -4.82
CA CYS A 311 -3.86 15.34 -4.43
C CYS A 311 -3.19 14.31 -5.37
N TYR A 312 -1.88 14.17 -5.27
CA TYR A 312 -1.13 13.21 -6.08
C TYR A 312 -1.70 11.79 -6.03
N ASP A 313 -1.93 11.27 -4.82
CA ASP A 313 -2.36 9.88 -4.63
C ASP A 313 -3.71 9.61 -5.30
N CYS A 314 -4.68 10.51 -5.08
CA CYS A 314 -6.02 10.39 -5.64
C CYS A 314 -6.04 10.58 -7.15
N THR A 315 -5.26 11.52 -7.68
CA THR A 315 -5.19 11.76 -9.13
C THR A 315 -4.53 10.59 -9.84
N ARG A 316 -3.40 10.08 -9.33
CA ARG A 316 -2.75 8.88 -9.89
C ARG A 316 -3.68 7.68 -9.87
N GLU A 317 -4.43 7.49 -8.79
CA GLU A 317 -5.41 6.41 -8.73
C GLU A 317 -6.51 6.57 -9.79
N VAL A 318 -7.11 7.75 -9.91
CA VAL A 318 -8.14 8.01 -10.93
C VAL A 318 -7.60 7.74 -12.34
N GLU A 319 -6.36 8.14 -12.64
CA GLU A 319 -5.70 7.88 -13.92
C GLU A 319 -5.51 6.39 -14.17
N LEU A 320 -5.00 5.63 -13.20
CA LEU A 320 -4.77 4.19 -13.33
C LEU A 320 -6.09 3.40 -13.50
N LEU A 321 -7.11 3.73 -12.73
CA LEU A 321 -8.42 3.09 -12.84
C LEU A 321 -9.12 3.42 -14.17
N ALA A 322 -8.99 4.66 -14.65
CA ALA A 322 -9.50 5.04 -15.96
C ALA A 322 -8.78 4.30 -17.10
N GLU A 323 -7.45 4.17 -17.02
CA GLU A 323 -6.66 3.41 -17.99
C GLU A 323 -7.08 1.94 -18.01
N TYR A 324 -7.28 1.34 -16.84
CA TYR A 324 -7.81 -0.03 -16.73
C TYR A 324 -9.15 -0.19 -17.45
N LEU A 325 -10.10 0.71 -17.21
CA LEU A 325 -11.41 0.70 -17.87
C LEU A 325 -11.27 0.79 -19.40
N GLN A 326 -10.42 1.70 -19.89
CA GLN A 326 -10.16 1.86 -21.32
C GLN A 326 -9.61 0.58 -21.94
N ARG A 327 -8.65 -0.09 -21.29
CA ARG A 327 -8.09 -1.38 -21.76
C ARG A 327 -9.11 -2.50 -21.77
N ARG A 328 -10.10 -2.44 -20.87
CA ARG A 328 -11.28 -3.34 -20.87
C ARG A 328 -12.40 -2.86 -21.81
N ARG A 329 -12.10 -1.93 -22.73
CA ARG A 329 -13.02 -1.36 -23.73
C ARG A 329 -14.28 -0.72 -23.12
N LYS A 330 -14.14 -0.20 -21.90
CA LYS A 330 -15.17 0.60 -21.24
C LYS A 330 -14.73 2.06 -21.25
N ALA A 331 -15.57 2.95 -21.74
CA ALA A 331 -15.31 4.38 -21.65
C ALA A 331 -15.28 4.78 -20.16
N PRO A 332 -14.21 5.43 -19.68
CA PRO A 332 -14.15 5.83 -18.29
C PRO A 332 -15.11 6.99 -18.05
N ASP A 333 -15.84 6.91 -16.94
CA ASP A 333 -16.61 8.01 -16.36
C ASP A 333 -16.36 8.06 -14.85
N ALA A 334 -16.76 9.16 -14.22
CA ALA A 334 -16.53 9.37 -12.79
C ALA A 334 -17.22 8.33 -11.91
N ALA A 335 -18.39 7.81 -12.30
CA ALA A 335 -19.15 6.83 -11.53
C ALA A 335 -18.48 5.45 -11.55
N LEU A 336 -18.03 5.01 -12.72
CA LEU A 336 -17.28 3.76 -12.89
C LEU A 336 -15.95 3.80 -12.16
N VAL A 337 -15.20 4.91 -12.25
CA VAL A 337 -13.94 5.07 -11.52
C VAL A 337 -14.19 5.09 -10.01
N ALA A 338 -15.22 5.81 -9.53
CA ALA A 338 -15.59 5.84 -8.13
C ALA A 338 -16.01 4.46 -7.61
N ALA A 339 -16.76 3.69 -8.41
CA ALA A 339 -17.13 2.32 -8.07
C ALA A 339 -15.88 1.42 -7.96
N LEU A 340 -15.00 1.44 -8.96
CA LEU A 340 -13.80 0.62 -8.96
C LEU A 340 -12.83 1.00 -7.82
N ALA A 341 -12.78 2.29 -7.43
CA ALA A 341 -12.02 2.74 -6.27
C ALA A 341 -12.56 2.15 -4.94
N ARG A 342 -13.88 2.00 -4.81
CA ARG A 342 -14.52 1.32 -3.67
C ARG A 342 -14.29 -0.19 -3.69
N ASP A 343 -14.33 -0.80 -4.86
CA ASP A 343 -14.01 -2.23 -5.01
C ASP A 343 -12.55 -2.50 -4.63
N ALA A 344 -11.61 -1.68 -5.13
CA ALA A 344 -10.20 -1.72 -4.73
C ALA A 344 -10.02 -1.51 -3.23
N SER A 345 -10.85 -0.67 -2.62
CA SER A 345 -10.85 -0.47 -1.17
C SER A 345 -11.22 -1.73 -0.41
N SER A 346 -12.29 -2.39 -0.85
CA SER A 346 -12.78 -3.65 -0.28
C SER A 346 -11.77 -4.78 -0.47
N GLY A 347 -11.22 -4.92 -1.69
CA GLY A 347 -10.17 -5.88 -2.00
C GLY A 347 -8.87 -5.64 -1.22
N CYS A 348 -8.58 -4.41 -0.82
CA CYS A 348 -7.45 -4.08 0.05
C CYS A 348 -7.74 -4.22 1.55
N GLY A 349 -8.84 -4.90 1.93
CA GLY A 349 -9.17 -5.25 3.32
C GLY A 349 -9.86 -4.15 4.13
N ARG A 350 -10.45 -3.12 3.50
CA ARG A 350 -11.29 -2.13 4.20
C ARG A 350 -12.78 -2.39 4.01
N GLY A 351 -13.57 -1.80 4.91
CA GLY A 351 -15.03 -1.84 4.84
C GLY A 351 -15.61 -1.03 3.66
N PRO A 352 -16.95 -1.02 3.52
CA PRO A 352 -17.66 -0.46 2.37
C PRO A 352 -17.46 1.06 2.19
N ASN A 353 -17.02 1.77 3.24
CA ASN A 353 -16.75 3.21 3.19
C ASN A 353 -15.33 3.52 2.65
N GLY A 354 -14.47 2.50 2.49
CA GLY A 354 -13.21 2.57 1.75
C GLY A 354 -12.25 3.69 2.17
N LEU A 355 -12.03 4.66 1.27
CA LEU A 355 -11.15 5.82 1.51
C LEU A 355 -11.71 6.82 2.52
N LEU A 356 -13.01 6.79 2.80
CA LEU A 356 -13.62 7.61 3.83
C LEU A 356 -13.37 7.06 5.23
N ASP A 357 -13.04 5.77 5.36
CA ASP A 357 -12.54 5.23 6.63
C ASP A 357 -11.12 5.74 6.88
N ALA A 358 -10.77 6.08 8.12
CA ALA A 358 -9.35 6.22 8.44
C ALA A 358 -8.75 4.82 8.56
N PRO A 359 -7.46 4.64 8.22
CA PRO A 359 -6.79 3.40 8.60
C PRO A 359 -6.89 3.23 10.13
N THR A 360 -7.37 2.07 10.58
CA THR A 360 -7.18 1.66 11.98
C THR A 360 -5.68 1.67 12.25
N ALA A 361 -5.26 2.36 13.31
CA ALA A 361 -3.84 2.41 13.60
C ALA A 361 -3.31 0.99 13.88
N PRO A 362 -2.10 0.61 13.44
CA PRO A 362 -1.60 -0.76 13.59
C PRO A 362 -1.64 -1.28 15.04
N TRP A 363 -1.45 -0.42 16.02
CA TRP A 363 -1.53 -0.77 17.44
C TRP A 363 -2.97 -0.92 17.95
N GLN A 364 -3.95 -0.24 17.34
CA GLN A 364 -5.37 -0.43 17.64
C GLN A 364 -5.85 -1.77 17.11
N ALA A 365 -5.42 -2.19 15.92
CA ALA A 365 -5.72 -3.52 15.40
C ALA A 365 -5.12 -4.64 16.30
N GLN A 366 -3.94 -4.42 16.87
CA GLN A 366 -3.32 -5.35 17.84
C GLN A 366 -4.06 -5.36 19.18
N ALA A 367 -4.52 -4.20 19.68
CA ALA A 367 -5.29 -4.09 20.92
C ALA A 367 -6.70 -4.69 20.75
N GLU A 368 -7.36 -4.47 19.62
CA GLU A 368 -8.66 -5.07 19.29
C GLU A 368 -8.55 -6.58 19.10
N ALA A 369 -7.45 -7.08 18.50
CA ALA A 369 -7.18 -8.51 18.43
C ALA A 369 -6.91 -9.13 19.81
N ALA A 370 -6.20 -8.42 20.70
CA ALA A 370 -5.98 -8.84 22.07
C ALA A 370 -7.28 -8.84 22.89
N GLU A 371 -8.10 -7.79 22.80
CA GLU A 371 -9.42 -7.72 23.45
C GLU A 371 -10.39 -8.78 22.89
N ALA A 372 -10.37 -9.05 21.58
CA ALA A 372 -11.19 -10.10 21.00
C ALA A 372 -10.78 -11.49 21.51
N THR A 373 -9.47 -11.73 21.67
CA THR A 373 -8.94 -12.97 22.25
C THR A 373 -9.29 -13.09 23.74
N GLU A 374 -9.32 -11.97 24.47
CA GLU A 374 -9.72 -11.93 25.87
C GLU A 374 -11.24 -12.12 26.04
N ARG A 375 -12.08 -11.56 25.16
CA ARG A 375 -13.53 -11.79 25.14
C ARG A 375 -13.88 -13.24 24.83
N VAL A 376 -13.18 -13.89 23.88
CA VAL A 376 -13.35 -15.32 23.62
C VAL A 376 -12.96 -16.17 24.83
N ASN A 377 -11.83 -15.87 25.47
CA ASN A 377 -11.41 -16.54 26.71
C ASN A 377 -12.34 -16.30 27.90
N VAL A 378 -12.99 -15.13 27.99
CA VAL A 378 -14.00 -14.85 29.00
C VAL A 378 -15.26 -15.65 28.69
N GLN A 379 -15.73 -15.68 27.44
CA GLN A 379 -16.88 -16.49 27.02
C GLN A 379 -16.68 -17.99 27.34
N ASP A 380 -15.50 -18.54 27.04
CA ASP A 380 -15.12 -19.92 27.36
C ASP A 380 -15.06 -20.17 28.88
N ARG A 381 -14.64 -19.18 29.68
CA ARG A 381 -14.67 -19.28 31.16
C ARG A 381 -16.10 -19.23 31.73
N TRP A 382 -17.04 -18.57 31.07
CA TRP A 382 -18.45 -18.57 31.46
C TRP A 382 -19.14 -19.90 31.11
N ASP A 383 -18.76 -20.56 30.02
CA ASP A 383 -19.29 -21.88 29.65
C ASP A 383 -18.75 -23.02 30.54
N VAL A 384 -17.48 -22.96 30.96
CA VAL A 384 -16.90 -23.95 31.90
C VAL A 384 -17.50 -23.81 33.31
N SER A 385 -17.87 -22.59 33.73
CA SER A 385 -18.50 -22.35 35.04
C SER A 385 -20.00 -22.69 35.08
N HIS A 386 -20.71 -22.62 33.95
CA HIS A 386 -22.08 -23.16 33.83
C HIS A 386 -22.12 -24.70 33.74
N ALA A 387 -21.14 -25.33 33.09
CA ALA A 387 -21.02 -26.79 33.07
C ALA A 387 -20.67 -27.38 34.47
N ALA A 388 -19.85 -26.68 35.26
CA ALA A 388 -19.49 -27.11 36.61
C ALA A 388 -20.63 -26.97 37.64
N SER A 389 -21.56 -26.01 37.46
CA SER A 389 -22.70 -25.84 38.36
C SER A 389 -23.84 -26.84 38.14
N MET A 390 -23.90 -27.51 36.98
CA MET A 390 -24.86 -28.59 36.73
C MET A 390 -24.39 -29.98 37.23
N LEU A 391 -23.11 -30.15 37.58
CA LEU A 391 -22.56 -31.44 38.03
C LEU A 391 -22.45 -31.59 39.57
N ILE A 392 -22.83 -30.58 40.35
CA ILE A 392 -22.79 -30.63 41.84
C ILE A 392 -24.20 -30.86 42.46
N GLY A 393 -25.24 -31.02 41.64
CA GLY A 393 -26.63 -31.20 42.10
C GLY A 393 -27.11 -32.65 42.31
N CYS A 394 -26.27 -33.67 42.18
CA CYS A 394 -26.69 -35.08 42.26
C CYS A 394 -25.68 -35.98 42.98
N ALA A 395 -25.42 -35.73 44.27
CA ALA A 395 -24.83 -36.74 45.15
C ALA A 395 -25.14 -36.47 46.62
N GLY A 396 -26.02 -37.30 47.19
CA GLY A 396 -25.86 -37.79 48.56
C GLY A 396 -26.59 -37.05 49.67
N ARG A 397 -27.82 -37.48 49.98
CA ARG A 397 -28.28 -37.64 51.38
C ARG A 397 -29.19 -38.86 51.49
N VAL A 398 -28.58 -39.96 51.91
CA VAL A 398 -29.25 -41.20 52.34
C VAL A 398 -28.47 -41.74 53.56
N PHE A 399 -29.15 -41.77 54.72
CA PHE A 399 -28.86 -42.50 55.98
C PHE A 399 -27.61 -42.12 56.83
N PHE A 400 -27.54 -42.23 58.18
CA PHE A 400 -28.34 -42.91 59.22
C PHE A 400 -28.19 -42.18 60.60
N GLU A 401 -29.13 -42.50 61.50
CA GLU A 401 -29.43 -42.16 62.90
C GLU A 401 -28.30 -41.88 63.93
N ARG A 402 -28.57 -40.94 64.85
CA ARG A 402 -28.93 -41.21 66.27
C ARG A 402 -29.58 -40.00 66.93
#